data_AF-A0A5J4QGY4-F1
#
_entry.id   AF-A0A5J4QGY4-F1
#
_cell.length_a   1.000
_cell.length_b   1.000
_cell.length_c   1.000
_cell.angle_alpha   90.00
_cell.angle_beta   90.00
_cell.angle_gamma   90.00
#
_symmetry.space_group_name_H-M   'P 1'
#
loop_
_entity.id
_entity.type
_entity.pdbx_description
1 polymer ?
#
loop_
_entity_poly.entity_id
_entity_poly.type
_entity_poly.pdbx_seq_one_letter_code
_entity_poly.pdbx_strand_id
1 'polypeptide(L)'
;MSTDKMNSSNVYEMFEEIKEIGTHIKDKLMKTPSAPTQEPIDVTPVNALTEQLETVIEEVRKPTKHEHRHILEIGSSKVFLSMIVMVIAIFGLSFAIGNQRETISQYQNNDLKYRYIKMQGKTSEKNLYRLERMFWYRDSVTIIRYQVEKYERLVKEQAEKIERARQNADAAGKLQREINELKRK
;
A
#
# COMPACT_ATOMS: atom_id res chain seq x y z
N MET A 1 -41.15 2.45 -14.20
CA MET A 1 -41.22 3.18 -15.48
C MET A 1 -39.78 3.31 -15.97
N SER A 2 -39.27 2.33 -16.72
CA SER A 2 -37.89 2.37 -17.22
C SER A 2 -37.80 3.42 -18.31
N THR A 3 -37.11 4.51 -18.02
CA THR A 3 -36.65 5.43 -19.06
C THR A 3 -35.45 4.74 -19.70
N ASP A 4 -35.66 4.18 -20.88
CA ASP A 4 -34.61 3.63 -21.72
C ASP A 4 -33.71 4.81 -22.14
N LYS A 5 -32.68 5.08 -21.33
CA LYS A 5 -31.68 6.10 -21.64
C LYS A 5 -30.86 5.54 -22.79
N MET A 6 -31.23 5.92 -24.01
CA MET A 6 -30.47 5.64 -25.21
C MET A 6 -29.00 5.97 -24.97
N ASN A 7 -28.16 4.92 -24.96
CA ASN A 7 -26.74 5.05 -24.63
C ASN A 7 -26.07 5.95 -25.66
N SER A 8 -25.32 6.96 -25.22
CA SER A 8 -24.62 7.91 -26.09
C SER A 8 -23.72 7.21 -27.12
N SER A 9 -23.24 6.01 -26.81
CA SER A 9 -22.49 5.15 -27.76
C SER A 9 -23.35 4.69 -28.94
N ASN A 10 -24.58 4.21 -28.68
CA ASN A 10 -25.50 3.73 -29.71
C ASN A 10 -25.94 4.89 -30.63
N VAL A 11 -26.10 6.09 -30.06
CA VAL A 11 -26.41 7.31 -30.83
C VAL A 11 -25.27 7.61 -31.80
N TYR A 12 -24.03 7.57 -31.34
CA TYR A 12 -22.85 7.83 -32.15
C TYR A 12 -22.66 6.80 -33.28
N GLU A 13 -22.87 5.52 -32.98
CA GLU A 13 -22.81 4.44 -33.98
C GLU A 13 -23.79 4.69 -35.14
N MET A 14 -25.03 5.09 -34.83
CA MET A 14 -26.02 5.43 -35.87
C MET A 14 -25.61 6.64 -36.73
N PHE A 15 -24.96 7.64 -36.13
CA PHE A 15 -24.49 8.81 -36.90
C PHE A 15 -23.34 8.45 -37.86
N GLU A 16 -22.41 7.57 -37.46
CA GLU A 16 -21.34 7.08 -38.33
C GLU A 16 -21.88 6.20 -39.47
N GLU A 17 -22.87 5.34 -39.20
CA GLU A 17 -23.55 4.55 -40.23
C GLU A 17 -24.23 5.44 -41.29
N ILE A 18 -24.89 6.51 -40.86
CA ILE A 18 -25.52 7.49 -41.79
C ILE A 18 -24.45 8.20 -42.63
N LYS A 19 -23.29 8.54 -42.05
CA LYS A 19 -22.17 9.15 -42.77
C LYS A 19 -21.64 8.20 -43.84
N GLU A 20 -21.45 6.93 -43.50
CA GLU A 20 -20.98 5.90 -44.43
C GLU A 20 -21.95 5.72 -45.61
N ILE A 21 -23.26 5.66 -45.33
CA ILE A 21 -24.30 5.60 -46.37
C ILE A 21 -24.23 6.82 -47.30
N GLY A 22 -24.05 8.03 -46.76
CA GLY A 22 -23.89 9.26 -47.54
C GLY A 22 -22.69 9.21 -48.49
N THR A 23 -21.55 8.69 -48.03
CA THR A 23 -20.36 8.51 -48.88
C THR A 23 -20.56 7.48 -49.99
N HIS A 24 -21.26 6.37 -49.70
CA HIS A 24 -21.61 5.38 -50.71
C HIS A 24 -22.56 5.93 -51.78
N ILE A 25 -23.55 6.72 -51.37
CA ILE A 25 -24.48 7.38 -52.31
C ILE A 25 -23.71 8.32 -53.24
N LYS A 26 -22.81 9.14 -52.68
CA LYS A 26 -21.95 10.04 -53.46
C LYS A 26 -21.09 9.27 -54.48
N ASP A 27 -20.39 8.23 -54.03
CA ASP A 27 -19.51 7.43 -54.90
C ASP A 27 -20.30 6.75 -56.03
N LYS A 28 -21.50 6.25 -55.72
CA LYS A 28 -22.40 5.66 -56.72
C LYS A 28 -22.91 6.68 -57.73
N LEU A 29 -23.25 7.90 -57.30
CA LEU A 29 -23.65 9.00 -58.18
C LEU A 29 -22.50 9.44 -59.09
N MET A 30 -21.26 9.43 -58.61
CA MET A 30 -20.08 9.80 -59.41
C MET A 30 -19.64 8.70 -60.41
N LYS A 31 -19.95 7.43 -60.14
CA LYS A 31 -19.57 6.28 -61.00
C LYS A 31 -20.64 5.83 -62.00
N THR A 32 -21.84 6.41 -61.96
CA THR A 32 -22.93 6.04 -62.89
C THR A 32 -22.67 6.65 -64.28
N PRO A 33 -22.53 5.85 -65.36
CA PRO A 33 -22.25 6.40 -66.69
C PRO A 33 -23.44 7.18 -67.23
N SER A 34 -23.24 8.47 -67.55
CA SER A 34 -24.24 9.29 -68.23
C SER A 34 -24.35 8.90 -69.71
N ALA A 35 -25.56 8.62 -70.19
CA ALA A 35 -25.86 8.53 -71.63
C ALA A 35 -25.62 9.90 -72.32
N PRO A 36 -25.40 9.98 -73.65
CA PRO A 36 -24.70 11.11 -74.30
C PRO A 36 -25.42 12.47 -74.33
N THR A 37 -26.44 12.72 -73.52
CA THR A 37 -27.20 13.99 -73.54
C THR A 37 -27.71 14.43 -72.17
N GLN A 38 -27.01 14.11 -71.07
CA GLN A 38 -27.39 14.63 -69.73
C GLN A 38 -26.24 15.39 -69.06
N GLU A 39 -26.59 16.53 -68.45
CA GLU A 39 -25.70 17.36 -67.65
C GLU A 39 -25.09 16.57 -66.47
N PRO A 40 -23.85 16.90 -66.04
CA PRO A 40 -23.19 16.23 -64.93
C PRO A 40 -24.07 16.25 -63.68
N ILE A 41 -24.22 15.09 -63.02
CA ILE A 41 -25.03 14.94 -61.81
C ILE A 41 -24.50 15.88 -60.72
N ASP A 42 -25.33 16.83 -60.28
CA ASP A 42 -24.97 17.79 -59.24
C ASP A 42 -24.92 17.11 -57.86
N VAL A 43 -23.70 16.84 -57.39
CA VAL A 43 -23.43 16.22 -56.08
C VAL A 43 -23.31 17.24 -54.94
N THR A 44 -23.51 18.54 -55.22
CA THR A 44 -23.41 19.63 -54.24
C THR A 44 -24.34 19.43 -53.02
N PRO A 45 -25.60 18.97 -53.16
CA PRO A 45 -26.49 18.76 -52.01
C PRO A 45 -26.00 17.66 -51.06
N VAL A 46 -25.38 16.60 -51.60
CA VAL A 46 -24.86 15.48 -50.80
C VAL A 46 -23.63 15.90 -49.99
N ASN A 47 -22.77 16.74 -50.58
CA ASN A 47 -21.63 17.31 -49.87
C ASN A 47 -22.07 18.22 -48.72
N ALA A 48 -23.05 19.11 -48.96
CA ALA A 48 -23.58 19.99 -47.93
C ALA A 48 -24.19 19.21 -46.75
N LEU A 49 -24.91 18.12 -47.01
CA LEU A 49 -25.46 17.25 -45.97
C LEU A 49 -24.36 16.50 -45.20
N THR A 50 -23.30 16.07 -45.88
CA THR A 50 -22.17 15.37 -45.24
C THR A 50 -21.39 16.32 -44.31
N GLU A 51 -21.18 17.57 -44.72
CA GLU A 51 -20.53 18.61 -43.89
C GLU A 51 -21.38 18.99 -42.67
N GLN A 52 -22.70 19.10 -42.84
CA GLN A 52 -23.61 19.33 -41.73
C GLN A 52 -23.59 18.17 -40.73
N LEU A 53 -23.59 16.93 -41.22
CA LEU A 53 -23.53 15.74 -40.38
C LEU A 53 -22.21 15.66 -39.60
N GLU A 54 -21.09 15.97 -40.25
CA GLU A 54 -19.77 16.02 -39.60
C GLU A 54 -19.72 17.05 -38.47
N THR A 55 -20.34 18.22 -38.68
CA THR A 55 -20.45 19.25 -37.65
C THR A 55 -21.26 18.77 -36.44
N VAL A 56 -22.39 18.09 -36.67
CA VAL A 56 -23.24 17.53 -35.60
C VAL A 56 -22.53 16.41 -34.85
N ILE A 57 -21.80 15.55 -35.57
CA ILE A 57 -21.00 14.48 -34.96
C ILE A 57 -19.90 15.07 -34.06
N GLU A 58 -19.19 16.11 -34.52
CA GLU A 58 -18.18 16.78 -33.70
C GLU A 58 -18.77 17.45 -32.45
N GLU A 59 -19.99 18.00 -32.55
CA GLU A 59 -20.68 18.60 -31.41
C GLU A 59 -21.11 17.56 -30.38
N VAL A 60 -21.64 16.41 -30.83
CA VAL A 60 -22.03 15.28 -29.97
C VAL A 60 -20.80 14.59 -29.35
N ARG A 61 -19.66 14.59 -30.05
CA ARG A 61 -18.39 14.02 -29.57
C ARG A 61 -17.78 14.81 -28.40
N LYS A 62 -18.21 16.05 -28.15
CA LYS A 62 -17.71 16.83 -27.01
C LYS A 62 -18.05 16.08 -25.71
N PRO A 63 -17.04 15.65 -24.93
CA PRO A 63 -17.30 14.87 -23.72
C PRO A 63 -18.07 15.71 -22.71
N THR A 64 -19.22 15.19 -22.28
CA THR A 64 -20.01 15.79 -21.20
C THR A 64 -19.18 15.84 -19.92
N LYS A 65 -18.80 17.04 -19.47
CA LYS A 65 -18.08 17.23 -18.21
C LYS A 65 -19.01 16.90 -17.04
N HIS A 66 -18.83 15.73 -16.43
CA HIS A 66 -19.56 15.36 -15.22
C HIS A 66 -18.86 15.93 -13.97
N GLU A 67 -19.35 17.05 -13.48
CA GLU A 67 -18.89 17.62 -12.21
C GLU A 67 -19.52 16.86 -11.03
N HIS A 68 -18.68 16.22 -10.22
CA HIS A 68 -19.11 15.50 -9.02
C HIS A 68 -18.93 16.42 -7.81
N ARG A 69 -20.04 16.91 -7.25
CA ARG A 69 -20.03 17.77 -6.06
C ARG A 69 -20.53 16.99 -4.85
N HIS A 70 -19.67 16.82 -3.86
CA HIS A 70 -20.04 16.29 -2.55
C HIS A 70 -20.31 17.44 -1.59
N ILE A 71 -21.53 17.49 -1.06
CA ILE A 71 -21.93 18.48 -0.06
C ILE A 71 -22.18 17.73 1.24
N LEU A 72 -21.43 18.08 2.29
CA LEU A 72 -21.61 17.56 3.63
C LEU A 72 -22.26 18.65 4.47
N GLU A 73 -23.54 18.46 4.81
CA GLU A 73 -24.31 19.42 5.60
C GLU A 73 -24.35 18.97 7.07
N ILE A 74 -23.72 19.74 7.96
CA ILE A 74 -23.72 19.48 9.40
C ILE A 74 -24.76 20.39 10.05
N GLY A 75 -26.01 19.92 10.10
CA GLY A 75 -27.13 20.71 10.63
C GLY A 75 -27.19 20.85 12.16
N SER A 76 -26.36 20.11 12.90
CA SER A 76 -26.37 20.10 14.37
C SER A 76 -25.09 20.69 14.95
N SER A 77 -25.22 21.82 15.65
CA SER A 77 -24.12 22.47 16.37
C SER A 77 -23.45 21.53 17.38
N LYS A 78 -24.21 20.63 18.02
CA LYS A 78 -23.67 19.62 18.94
C LYS A 78 -22.74 18.63 18.23
N VAL A 79 -23.10 18.19 17.02
CA VAL A 79 -22.28 17.28 16.21
C VAL A 79 -21.01 17.99 15.73
N PHE A 80 -21.13 19.23 15.28
CA PHE A 80 -19.98 20.05 14.88
C PHE A 80 -18.99 20.25 16.03
N LEU A 81 -19.48 20.63 17.21
CA LEU A 81 -18.63 20.82 18.39
C LEU A 81 -18.01 19.50 18.85
N SER A 82 -18.76 18.39 18.82
CA SER A 82 -18.22 17.05 19.09
C SER A 82 -17.10 16.67 18.11
N MET A 83 -17.24 16.98 16.82
CA MET A 83 -16.20 16.73 15.82
C MET A 83 -14.93 17.52 16.12
N ILE A 84 -15.06 18.80 16.51
CA ILE A 84 -13.92 19.63 16.92
C ILE A 84 -13.21 19.02 18.15
N VAL A 85 -13.97 18.64 19.17
CA VAL A 85 -13.40 18.01 20.38
C VAL A 85 -12.69 16.70 20.04
N MET A 86 -13.26 15.87 19.17
CA MET A 86 -12.61 14.66 18.69
C MET A 86 -11.28 14.95 18.00
N VAL A 87 -11.25 15.94 17.11
CA VAL A 87 -10.02 16.33 16.40
C VAL A 87 -8.95 16.80 17.40
N ILE A 88 -9.32 17.63 18.37
CA ILE A 88 -8.41 18.10 19.42
C ILE A 88 -7.90 16.92 20.25
N ALA A 89 -8.76 15.96 20.61
CA ALA A 89 -8.38 14.77 21.35
C ALA A 89 -7.38 13.90 20.56
N ILE A 90 -7.62 13.67 19.27
CA ILE A 90 -6.70 12.92 18.39
C ILE A 90 -5.33 13.62 18.34
N PHE A 91 -5.29 14.94 18.19
CA PHE A 91 -4.04 15.69 18.20
C PHE A 91 -3.33 15.61 19.55
N GLY A 92 -4.06 15.75 20.66
CA GLY A 92 -3.51 15.62 22.02
C GLY A 92 -2.90 14.24 22.26
N LEU A 93 -3.59 13.18 21.87
CA LEU A 93 -3.08 11.80 21.96
C LEU A 93 -1.84 11.61 21.07
N SER A 94 -1.87 12.13 19.84
CA SER A 94 -0.73 12.05 18.92
C SER A 94 0.51 12.74 19.48
N PHE A 95 0.33 13.93 20.08
CA PHE A 95 1.41 14.65 20.75
C PHE A 95 1.95 13.89 21.96
N ALA A 96 1.06 13.35 22.81
CA ALA A 96 1.46 12.54 23.96
C ALA A 96 2.28 11.31 23.55
N ILE A 97 1.85 10.59 22.50
CA ILE A 97 2.57 9.45 21.94
C ILE A 97 3.93 9.90 21.38
N GLY A 98 3.96 11.01 20.64
CA GLY A 98 5.20 11.57 20.10
C GLY A 98 6.24 11.85 21.19
N ASN A 99 5.82 12.49 22.28
CA ASN A 99 6.68 12.80 23.42
C ASN A 99 7.17 11.52 24.14
N GLN A 100 6.29 10.53 24.31
CA GLN A 100 6.66 9.25 24.93
C GLN A 100 7.65 8.43 24.09
N ARG A 101 7.60 8.54 22.76
CA ARG A 101 8.48 7.76 21.87
C ARG A 101 9.96 8.04 22.11
N GLU A 102 10.34 9.27 22.41
CA GLU A 102 11.73 9.61 22.69
C GLU A 102 12.21 8.90 23.96
N THR A 103 11.45 9.03 25.05
CA THR A 103 11.76 8.36 26.32
C THR A 103 11.80 6.84 26.17
N ILE A 104 10.85 6.24 25.45
CA ILE A 104 10.84 4.80 25.17
C ILE A 104 12.09 4.40 24.38
N SER A 105 12.48 5.16 23.36
CA SER A 105 13.69 4.89 22.58
C SER A 105 14.96 5.00 23.45
N GLN A 106 15.01 5.95 24.37
CA GLN A 106 16.13 6.07 25.31
C GLN A 106 16.21 4.85 26.23
N TYR A 107 15.09 4.37 26.78
CA TYR A 107 15.07 3.16 27.60
C TYR A 107 15.51 1.92 26.80
N GLN A 108 15.06 1.76 25.56
CA GLN A 108 15.49 0.66 24.70
C GLN A 108 17.00 0.71 24.41
N ASN A 109 17.53 1.90 24.16
CA ASN A 109 18.97 2.08 23.95
C ASN A 109 19.76 1.77 25.21
N ASN A 110 19.27 2.19 26.38
CA ASN A 110 19.93 1.94 27.67
C ASN A 110 19.92 0.45 28.04
N ASP A 111 18.81 -0.26 27.79
CA ASP A 111 18.75 -1.72 27.96
C ASP A 111 19.81 -2.41 27.08
N LEU A 112 19.90 -2.01 25.81
CA LEU A 112 20.87 -2.60 24.88
C LEU A 112 22.31 -2.30 25.31
N LYS A 113 22.61 -1.08 25.76
CA LYS A 113 23.91 -0.70 26.32
C LYS A 113 24.26 -1.59 27.52
N TYR A 114 23.32 -1.77 28.44
CA TYR A 114 23.51 -2.61 29.62
C TYR A 114 23.81 -4.07 29.25
N ARG A 115 23.01 -4.67 28.37
CA ARG A 115 23.22 -6.05 27.90
C ARG A 115 24.55 -6.22 27.17
N TYR A 116 24.95 -5.22 26.37
CA TYR A 116 26.26 -5.21 25.73
C TYR A 116 27.41 -5.16 26.73
N ILE A 117 27.34 -4.30 27.74
CA ILE A 117 28.34 -4.23 28.82
C ILE A 117 28.41 -5.57 29.57
N LYS A 118 27.25 -6.17 29.88
CA LYS A 118 27.17 -7.48 30.53
C LYS A 118 27.83 -8.58 29.69
N MET A 119 27.64 -8.56 28.37
CA MET A 119 28.30 -9.48 27.43
C MET A 119 29.83 -9.30 27.43
N GLN A 120 30.32 -8.05 27.46
CA GLN A 120 31.77 -7.78 27.44
C GLN A 120 32.48 -8.22 28.74
N GLY A 121 31.74 -8.34 29.85
CA GLY A 121 32.25 -8.84 31.14
C GLY A 121 33.27 -7.92 31.84
N LYS A 122 33.67 -6.81 31.21
CA LYS A 122 34.58 -5.80 31.76
C LYS A 122 34.13 -4.41 31.33
N THR A 123 34.11 -3.49 32.30
CA THR A 123 33.80 -2.08 32.05
C THR A 123 35.06 -1.25 32.27
N SER A 124 35.49 -0.53 31.25
CA SER A 124 36.54 0.48 31.31
C SER A 124 35.97 1.79 30.81
N GLU A 125 36.38 2.93 31.37
CA GLU A 125 35.94 4.26 30.94
C GLU A 125 36.10 4.46 29.42
N LYS A 126 37.23 4.02 28.86
CA LYS A 126 37.49 4.11 27.41
C LYS A 126 36.48 3.30 26.59
N ASN A 127 36.09 2.12 27.08
CA ASN A 127 35.11 1.27 26.41
C ASN A 127 33.69 1.85 26.53
N LEU A 128 33.36 2.46 27.67
CA LEU A 128 32.08 3.12 27.89
C LEU A 128 31.93 4.34 26.98
N TYR A 129 32.96 5.17 26.88
CA TYR A 129 32.97 6.32 25.98
C TYR A 129 32.85 5.90 24.51
N ARG A 130 33.55 4.82 24.11
CA ARG A 130 33.43 4.28 22.75
C ARG A 130 32.03 3.73 22.47
N LEU A 131 31.41 3.06 23.46
CA LEU A 131 30.04 2.56 23.35
C LEU A 131 29.05 3.71 23.17
N GLU A 132 29.19 4.79 23.93
CA GLU A 132 28.32 5.96 23.78
C GLU A 132 28.41 6.55 22.37
N ARG A 133 29.62 6.70 21.84
CA ARG A 133 29.85 7.17 20.47
C ARG A 133 29.22 6.25 19.42
N MET A 134 29.21 4.93 19.63
CA MET A 134 28.55 4.00 18.71
C MET A 134 27.04 4.21 18.68
N PHE A 135 26.40 4.59 19.79
CA PHE A 135 24.96 4.85 19.84
C PHE A 135 24.52 6.13 19.11
N TRP A 136 25.45 7.00 18.73
CA TRP A 136 25.17 8.11 17.82
C TRP A 136 24.86 7.65 16.39
N TYR A 137 25.36 6.48 15.98
CA TYR A 137 25.22 5.96 14.61
C TYR A 137 24.28 4.76 14.58
N ARG A 138 23.18 4.87 13.82
CA ARG A 138 22.14 3.83 13.73
C ARG A 138 22.68 2.46 13.29
N ASP A 139 23.64 2.45 12.38
CA ASP A 139 24.26 1.20 11.89
C ASP A 139 25.04 0.49 13.00
N SER A 140 25.74 1.25 13.83
CA SER A 140 26.48 0.71 14.97
C SER A 140 25.55 0.11 16.02
N VAL A 141 24.40 0.74 16.28
CA VAL A 141 23.36 0.18 17.18
C VAL A 141 22.83 -1.16 16.65
N THR A 142 22.62 -1.26 15.34
CA THR A 142 22.16 -2.52 14.70
C THR A 142 23.19 -3.63 14.87
N ILE A 143 24.47 -3.32 14.66
CA ILE A 143 25.57 -4.27 14.86
C ILE A 143 25.67 -4.71 16.33
N ILE A 144 25.57 -3.77 17.28
CA ILE A 144 25.58 -4.06 18.72
C ILE A 144 24.43 -4.99 19.09
N ARG A 145 23.22 -4.71 18.60
CA ARG A 145 22.04 -5.56 18.81
C ARG A 145 22.27 -6.99 18.34
N TYR A 146 22.78 -7.16 17.12
CA TYR A 146 23.10 -8.47 16.59
C TYR A 146 24.14 -9.22 17.44
N GLN A 147 25.19 -8.53 17.89
CA GLN A 147 26.22 -9.14 18.76
C GLN A 147 25.64 -9.63 20.08
N VAL A 148 24.83 -8.79 20.75
CA VAL A 148 24.18 -9.14 22.03
C VAL A 148 23.24 -10.33 21.84
N GLU A 149 22.36 -10.28 20.84
CA GLU A 149 21.41 -11.37 20.58
C GLU A 149 22.11 -12.70 20.27
N LYS A 150 23.19 -12.66 19.50
CA LYS A 150 23.99 -13.85 19.19
C LYS A 150 24.64 -14.43 20.46
N TYR A 151 25.22 -13.58 21.29
CA TYR A 151 25.84 -14.01 22.54
C TYR A 151 24.80 -14.64 23.50
N GLU A 152 23.67 -13.97 23.71
CA GLU A 152 22.63 -14.47 24.60
C GLU A 152 22.05 -15.81 24.13
N ARG A 153 21.91 -16.00 22.81
CA ARG A 153 21.50 -17.27 22.24
C ARG A 153 22.51 -18.38 22.54
N LEU A 154 23.80 -18.11 22.34
CA LEU A 154 24.87 -19.08 22.62
C LEU A 154 24.94 -19.43 24.10
N VAL A 155 24.79 -18.44 25.00
CA VAL A 155 24.76 -18.67 26.45
C VAL A 155 23.56 -19.53 26.83
N LYS A 156 22.38 -19.26 26.26
CA LYS A 156 21.18 -20.05 26.49
C LYS A 156 21.35 -21.50 26.03
N GLU A 157 21.87 -21.71 24.82
CA GLU A 157 22.12 -23.05 24.28
C GLU A 157 23.13 -23.84 25.12
N GLN A 158 24.18 -23.19 25.63
CA GLN A 158 25.14 -23.82 26.53
C GLN A 158 24.48 -24.21 27.86
N ALA A 159 23.69 -23.30 28.45
CA ALA A 159 22.96 -23.59 29.69
C ALA A 159 21.99 -24.77 29.52
N GLU A 160 21.26 -24.83 28.40
CA GLU A 160 20.37 -25.96 28.08
C GLU A 160 21.13 -27.28 27.92
N LYS A 161 22.30 -27.27 27.26
CA LYS A 161 23.14 -28.46 27.12
C LYS A 161 23.66 -28.96 28.47
N ILE A 162 24.09 -28.05 29.35
CA ILE A 162 24.56 -28.39 30.69
C ILE A 162 23.41 -29.00 31.52
N GLU A 163 22.22 -28.40 31.45
CA GLU A 163 21.06 -28.90 32.18
C GLU A 163 20.64 -30.30 31.70
N ARG A 164 20.61 -30.54 30.38
CA ARG A 164 20.35 -31.89 29.84
C ARG A 164 21.41 -32.90 30.28
N ALA A 165 22.68 -32.52 30.28
CA ALA A 165 23.76 -33.39 30.74
C ALA A 165 23.59 -33.76 32.22
N ARG A 166 23.19 -32.80 33.06
CA ARG A 166 22.89 -33.02 34.48
C ARG A 166 21.73 -33.99 34.67
N GLN A 167 20.61 -33.78 33.97
CA GLN A 167 19.43 -34.66 34.05
C GLN A 167 19.76 -36.09 33.61
N ASN A 168 20.55 -36.25 32.55
CA ASN A 168 20.99 -37.56 32.08
C ASN A 168 21.92 -38.25 33.08
N ALA A 169 22.85 -37.50 33.71
CA ALA A 169 23.72 -38.04 34.75
C ALA A 169 22.94 -38.48 36.00
N ASP A 170 21.93 -37.70 36.41
CA ASP A 170 21.06 -38.04 37.53
C ASP A 170 20.21 -39.30 37.22
N ALA A 171 19.70 -39.43 36.00
CA ALA A 171 18.97 -40.61 35.54
C ALA A 171 19.86 -41.86 35.50
N ALA A 172 21.06 -41.76 34.94
CA ALA A 172 22.03 -42.85 34.92
C ALA A 172 22.45 -43.28 36.32
N GLY A 173 22.64 -42.32 37.23
CA GLY A 173 22.96 -42.58 38.64
C GLY A 173 21.83 -43.32 39.37
N LYS A 174 20.55 -43.01 39.09
CA LYS A 174 19.42 -43.75 39.65
C LYS A 174 19.37 -45.19 39.12
N LEU A 175 19.50 -45.38 37.81
CA LEU A 175 19.49 -46.69 37.19
C LEU A 175 20.62 -47.59 37.72
N GLN A 176 21.81 -47.02 37.93
CA GLN A 176 22.94 -47.75 38.52
C GLN A 176 22.66 -48.21 39.96
N ARG A 177 21.95 -47.40 40.76
CA ARG A 177 21.53 -47.80 42.11
C ARG A 177 20.53 -48.94 42.07
N GLU A 178 19.52 -48.86 41.20
CA GLU A 178 18.53 -49.94 41.01
C GLU A 178 19.19 -51.26 40.61
N ILE A 179 20.14 -51.24 39.66
CA ILE A 179 20.91 -52.44 39.27
C ILE A 179 21.69 -53.01 40.45
N ASN A 180 22.32 -52.16 41.27
CA ASN A 180 23.11 -52.60 42.42
C ASN A 180 22.21 -53.20 43.53
N GLU A 181 21.00 -52.69 43.71
CA GLU A 181 20.00 -53.26 44.64
C GLU A 181 19.49 -54.61 44.14
N LEU A 182 19.21 -54.75 42.84
CA LEU A 182 18.80 -56.02 42.24
C LEU A 182 19.89 -57.10 42.34
N LYS A 183 21.17 -56.73 42.20
CA LYS A 183 22.31 -57.68 42.36
C LYS A 183 22.55 -58.13 43.81
N ARG A 184 21.99 -57.44 44.81
CA ARG A 184 22.14 -57.77 46.23
C ARG A 184 21.02 -58.66 46.77
N LYS A 185 19.98 -58.91 45.99
CA LYS A 185 18.97 -59.95 46.24
C LYS A 185 19.41 -61.28 45.63
#